data_AF-A0A957SYN6-F1
#
_entry.id   AF-A0A957SYN6-F1
#
_cell.length_a   1.000
_cell.length_b   1.000
_cell.length_c   1.000
_cell.angle_alpha   90.00
_cell.angle_beta   90.00
_cell.angle_gamma   90.00
#
_symmetry.space_group_name_H-M   'P 1'
#
loop_
_entity.id
_entity.type
_entity.pdbx_description
1 polymer ?
#
loop_
_entity_poly.entity_id
_entity_poly.type
_entity_poly.pdbx_seq_one_letter_code
_entity_poly.pdbx_strand_id
1 'polypeptide(L)'
;MNWHKVDQKYDLSKETYENRDLRWTCNQIIHIFVFIPVFRVSGAFDGTFVSSDKNKNKCVYYFSRKVILELFDLVGNYYSSASHRVIGRDGQWIIENYTPSDQEMELMLKGLTGEFVAQSGKANL
;
A
#
# COMPACT_ATOMS: atom_id res chain seq x y z
N MET A 1 -9.05 10.78 14.55
CA MET A 1 -9.06 9.43 13.92
C MET A 1 -10.35 8.72 14.32
N ASN A 2 -11.24 8.38 13.37
CA ASN A 2 -12.55 7.77 13.66
C ASN A 2 -12.48 6.24 13.59
N TRP A 3 -11.67 5.64 14.47
CA TRP A 3 -11.31 4.21 14.48
C TRP A 3 -12.47 3.26 14.80
N HIS A 4 -13.41 3.66 15.66
CA HIS A 4 -14.39 2.76 16.30
C HIS A 4 -15.75 2.70 15.56
N LYS A 5 -15.83 3.27 14.35
CA LYS A 5 -17.10 3.47 13.62
C LYS A 5 -17.01 3.08 12.16
N VAL A 6 -16.04 2.24 11.78
CA VAL A 6 -15.87 1.84 10.36
C VAL A 6 -17.12 1.12 9.85
N ASP A 7 -17.69 0.25 10.67
CA ASP A 7 -18.97 -0.44 10.51
C ASP A 7 -20.17 0.51 10.45
N GLN A 8 -20.10 1.69 11.08
CA GLN A 8 -21.15 2.71 11.02
C GLN A 8 -21.03 3.60 9.77
N LYS A 9 -19.82 3.73 9.21
CA LYS A 9 -19.53 4.60 8.07
C LYS A 9 -19.54 3.89 6.73
N TYR A 10 -19.17 2.63 6.70
CA TYR A 10 -19.05 1.84 5.48
C TYR A 10 -19.93 0.60 5.57
N ASP A 11 -20.47 0.20 4.43
CA ASP A 11 -21.23 -1.03 4.27
C ASP A 11 -20.26 -2.17 3.99
N LEU A 12 -19.77 -2.80 5.07
CA LEU A 12 -18.82 -3.92 4.98
C LEU A 12 -19.47 -5.20 4.42
N SER A 13 -20.80 -5.23 4.22
CA SER A 13 -21.51 -6.37 3.65
C SER A 13 -21.47 -6.39 2.11
N LYS A 14 -21.12 -5.27 1.49
CA LYS A 14 -21.03 -5.13 0.03
C LYS A 14 -19.58 -5.01 -0.39
N GLU A 15 -19.14 -6.01 -1.16
CA GLU A 15 -17.79 -6.10 -1.66
C GLU A 15 -17.77 -5.82 -3.16
N THR A 16 -16.91 -4.89 -3.57
CA THR A 16 -16.54 -4.69 -4.97
C THR A 16 -15.06 -4.98 -5.12
N TYR A 17 -14.72 -5.88 -6.04
CA TYR A 17 -13.33 -6.24 -6.31
C TYR A 17 -12.74 -5.27 -7.32
N GLU A 18 -11.60 -4.68 -6.99
CA GLU A 18 -10.88 -3.77 -7.86
C GLU A 18 -9.43 -4.22 -8.03
N ASN A 19 -8.97 -4.27 -9.27
CA ASN A 19 -7.57 -4.46 -9.58
C ASN A 19 -6.88 -3.09 -9.61
N ARG A 20 -5.87 -2.89 -8.76
CA ARG A 20 -5.15 -1.60 -8.65
C ARG A 20 -3.64 -1.83 -8.69
N ASP A 21 -2.95 -0.88 -9.31
CA ASP A 21 -1.49 -0.84 -9.34
C ASP A 21 -0.89 -0.40 -8.01
N LEU A 22 0.40 -0.66 -7.86
CA LEU A 22 1.14 -0.38 -6.64
C LEU A 22 1.23 1.12 -6.32
N ARG A 23 1.29 1.98 -7.33
CA ARG A 23 1.33 3.43 -7.14
C ARG A 23 0.04 3.92 -6.48
N TRP A 24 -1.10 3.41 -6.91
CA TRP A 24 -2.39 3.66 -6.31
C TRP A 24 -2.43 3.18 -4.86
N THR A 25 -1.92 1.98 -4.58
CA THR A 25 -1.84 1.40 -3.24
C THR A 25 -1.00 2.26 -2.30
N CYS A 26 0.21 2.65 -2.72
CA CYS A 26 1.10 3.54 -1.97
C CYS A 26 0.42 4.90 -1.71
N ASN A 27 -0.27 5.47 -2.70
CA ASN A 27 -1.02 6.70 -2.51
C ASN A 27 -2.14 6.56 -1.46
N GLN A 28 -2.78 5.40 -1.34
CA GLN A 28 -3.77 5.17 -0.26
C GLN A 28 -3.11 5.18 1.12
N ILE A 29 -1.90 4.60 1.24
CA ILE A 29 -1.17 4.46 2.50
C ILE A 29 -0.58 5.80 2.95
N ILE A 30 0.03 6.57 2.05
CA ILE A 30 0.65 7.87 2.40
C ILE A 30 -0.42 8.88 2.86
N HIS A 31 -1.62 8.81 2.28
CA HIS A 31 -2.72 9.70 2.61
C HIS A 31 -3.77 9.06 3.54
N ILE A 32 -3.33 8.14 4.39
CA ILE A 32 -4.24 7.32 5.17
C ILE A 32 -5.07 8.12 6.18
N PHE A 33 -6.38 7.89 6.16
CA PHE A 33 -7.36 8.47 7.06
C PHE A 33 -8.03 7.40 7.94
N VAL A 34 -8.28 6.22 7.39
CA VAL A 34 -8.69 5.02 8.13
C VAL A 34 -7.58 3.99 8.00
N PHE A 35 -7.12 3.47 9.13
CA PHE A 35 -6.23 2.30 9.22
C PHE A 35 -6.69 1.42 10.37
N ILE A 36 -7.28 0.27 10.07
CA ILE A 36 -7.81 -0.64 11.09
C ILE A 36 -7.28 -2.05 10.80
N PRO A 37 -6.40 -2.61 11.63
CA PRO A 37 -5.97 -3.99 11.49
C PRO A 37 -7.11 -4.94 11.81
N VAL A 38 -7.22 -6.00 11.01
CA VAL A 38 -8.19 -7.07 11.16
C VAL A 38 -7.44 -8.32 11.58
N PHE A 39 -7.93 -8.97 12.64
CA PHE A 39 -7.38 -10.20 13.17
C PHE A 39 -8.44 -11.30 13.09
N ARG A 40 -7.99 -12.53 12.82
CA ARG A 40 -8.83 -13.71 12.89
C ARG A 40 -9.15 -14.05 14.34
N VAL A 41 -10.12 -14.94 14.53
CA VAL A 41 -10.45 -15.51 15.85
C VAL A 41 -9.23 -16.15 16.53
N SER A 42 -8.30 -16.71 15.75
CA SER A 42 -7.04 -17.24 16.25
C SER A 42 -6.04 -16.18 16.75
N GLY A 43 -6.34 -14.89 16.62
CA GLY A 43 -5.42 -13.79 16.89
C GLY A 43 -4.42 -13.51 15.76
N ALA A 44 -4.42 -14.32 14.69
CA ALA A 44 -3.54 -14.09 13.55
C ALA A 44 -3.98 -12.85 12.75
N PHE A 45 -3.01 -12.03 12.35
CA PHE A 45 -3.25 -10.89 11.47
C PHE A 45 -3.80 -11.35 10.11
N ASP A 46 -4.89 -10.72 9.67
CA ASP A 46 -5.61 -11.09 8.45
C ASP A 46 -5.44 -10.05 7.34
N GLY A 47 -5.45 -8.76 7.70
CA GLY A 47 -5.35 -7.65 6.78
C GLY A 47 -5.66 -6.32 7.45
N THR A 48 -5.88 -5.27 6.67
CA THR A 48 -6.27 -3.96 7.20
C THR A 48 -7.38 -3.33 6.36
N PHE A 49 -8.26 -2.58 7.03
CA PHE A 49 -9.11 -1.61 6.35
C PHE A 49 -8.36 -0.29 6.20
N VAL A 50 -8.28 0.20 4.97
CA VAL A 50 -7.59 1.41 4.55
C VAL A 50 -8.55 2.33 3.79
N SER A 51 -8.60 3.59 4.19
CA SER A 51 -9.15 4.63 3.32
C SER A 51 -8.25 5.84 3.38
N SER A 52 -7.94 6.42 2.22
CA SER A 52 -7.28 7.72 2.16
C SER A 52 -8.24 8.87 2.48
N ASP A 53 -7.70 10.06 2.74
CA ASP A 53 -8.50 11.27 2.92
C ASP A 53 -9.42 11.56 1.72
N LYS A 54 -8.91 11.34 0.50
CA LYS A 54 -9.66 11.50 -0.77
C LYS A 54 -10.86 10.54 -0.87
N ASN A 55 -10.73 9.35 -0.30
CA ASN A 55 -11.72 8.27 -0.41
C ASN A 55 -12.59 8.10 0.83
N LYS A 56 -12.32 8.83 1.93
CA LYS A 56 -12.96 8.64 3.24
C LYS A 56 -14.50 8.72 3.24
N ASN A 57 -15.09 9.46 2.29
CA ASN A 57 -16.55 9.59 2.17
C ASN A 57 -17.14 8.69 1.07
N LYS A 58 -16.32 7.87 0.40
CA LYS A 58 -16.71 7.04 -0.75
C LYS A 58 -16.65 5.56 -0.43
N CYS A 59 -15.51 5.08 0.06
CA CYS A 59 -15.27 3.68 0.31
C CYS A 59 -14.11 3.47 1.28
N VAL A 60 -14.05 2.28 1.85
CA VAL A 60 -12.89 1.73 2.54
C VAL A 60 -12.42 0.49 1.79
N TYR A 61 -11.12 0.28 1.72
CA TYR A 61 -10.52 -0.86 1.04
C TYR A 61 -9.99 -1.85 2.06
N TYR A 62 -10.20 -3.13 1.84
CA TYR A 62 -9.53 -4.18 2.57
C TYR A 62 -8.25 -4.58 1.84
N PHE A 63 -7.13 -4.41 2.55
CA PHE A 63 -5.82 -4.83 2.13
C PHE A 63 -5.52 -6.15 2.83
N SER A 64 -5.50 -7.25 2.08
CA SER A 64 -5.19 -8.55 2.66
C SER A 64 -3.75 -8.58 3.20
N ARG A 65 -3.49 -9.44 4.19
CA ARG A 65 -2.13 -9.69 4.68
C ARG A 65 -1.16 -10.00 3.54
N LYS A 66 -1.59 -10.75 2.53
CA LYS A 66 -0.76 -11.09 1.36
C LYS A 66 -0.26 -9.83 0.65
N VAL A 67 -1.17 -8.91 0.30
CA VAL A 67 -0.81 -7.65 -0.38
C VAL A 67 0.14 -6.81 0.45
N ILE A 68 -0.07 -6.76 1.77
CA ILE A 68 0.79 -5.98 2.68
C ILE A 68 2.19 -6.58 2.75
N LEU A 69 2.30 -7.91 2.85
CA LEU A 69 3.59 -8.60 2.86
C LEU A 69 4.32 -8.42 1.53
N GLU A 70 3.63 -8.61 0.39
CA GLU A 70 4.21 -8.40 -0.94
C GLU A 70 4.69 -6.96 -1.14
N LEU A 71 3.93 -5.97 -0.65
CA LEU A 71 4.35 -4.57 -0.67
C LEU A 71 5.63 -4.36 0.16
N PHE A 72 5.68 -4.87 1.39
CA PHE A 72 6.86 -4.73 2.26
C PHE A 72 8.07 -5.48 1.73
N ASP A 73 7.89 -6.70 1.22
CA ASP A 73 8.97 -7.47 0.60
C ASP A 73 9.51 -6.74 -0.62
N LEU A 74 8.65 -6.12 -1.43
CA LEU A 74 9.10 -5.33 -2.56
C LEU A 74 9.91 -4.12 -2.06
N VAL A 75 9.29 -3.17 -1.37
CA VAL A 75 9.95 -1.90 -1.04
C VAL A 75 11.05 -2.05 0.00
N GLY A 76 10.93 -3.02 0.89
CA GLY A 76 11.88 -3.29 1.97
C GLY A 76 13.13 -4.00 1.50
N ASN A 77 13.04 -4.90 0.51
CA ASN A 77 14.22 -5.57 -0.03
C ASN A 77 14.97 -4.72 -1.08
N TYR A 78 14.36 -3.66 -1.63
CA TYR A 78 15.04 -2.70 -2.51
C TYR A 78 15.82 -1.59 -1.78
N TYR A 79 15.88 -1.62 -0.45
CA TYR A 79 16.83 -0.78 0.28
C TYR A 79 18.25 -1.32 0.08
N SER A 80 19.05 -0.62 -0.72
CA SER A 80 20.48 -0.92 -0.89
C SER A 80 21.14 -0.92 0.50
N SER A 81 21.58 -2.08 0.97
CA SER A 81 22.28 -2.24 2.26
C SER A 81 23.66 -1.57 2.28
N ALA A 82 24.15 -1.08 1.13
CA ALA A 82 25.34 -0.25 1.04
C ALA A 82 25.29 0.58 -0.26
N SER A 83 25.29 1.91 -0.14
CA SER A 83 25.71 2.77 -1.24
C SER A 83 27.24 2.65 -1.34
N HIS A 84 27.77 2.00 -2.37
CA HIS A 84 29.21 2.06 -2.61
C HIS A 84 29.52 3.35 -3.36
N ARG A 85 30.34 4.22 -2.76
CA ARG A 85 30.78 5.45 -3.40
C ARG A 85 32.20 5.26 -3.89
N VAL A 86 32.38 5.33 -5.20
CA VAL A 86 33.68 5.30 -5.85
C VAL A 86 33.97 6.66 -6.46
N ILE A 87 35.23 7.08 -6.41
CA ILE A 87 35.67 8.29 -7.09
C ILE A 87 36.03 7.90 -8.52
N GLY A 88 35.31 8.48 -9.49
CA GLY A 88 35.58 8.35 -10.91
C GLY A 88 36.93 8.95 -11.28
N ARG A 89 37.45 8.57 -12.46
CA ARG A 89 38.76 9.06 -12.96
C ARG A 89 38.81 10.57 -13.18
N ASP A 90 37.65 11.21 -13.29
CA ASP A 90 37.45 12.65 -13.39
C ASP A 90 37.35 13.35 -12.02
N GLY A 91 37.51 12.60 -10.92
CA GLY A 91 37.39 13.10 -9.55
C GLY A 91 35.94 13.26 -9.07
N GLN A 92 34.94 12.85 -9.86
CA GLN A 92 33.53 12.92 -9.46
C GLN A 92 33.12 11.69 -8.66
N TRP A 93 32.19 11.87 -7.73
CA TRP A 93 31.60 10.75 -6.98
C TRP A 93 30.62 9.98 -7.87
N ILE A 94 30.87 8.69 -8.05
CA ILE A 94 29.95 7.75 -8.69
C ILE A 94 29.37 6.85 -7.59
N ILE A 95 28.05 6.71 -7.57
CA ILE A 95 27.36 5.80 -6.66
C ILE A 95 27.16 4.48 -7.41
N GLU A 96 27.87 3.44 -7.00
CA GLU A 96 27.65 2.07 -7.46
C GLU A 96 26.64 1.37 -6.52
N ASN A 97 25.73 0.58 -7.10
CA ASN A 97 24.58 -0.06 -6.43
C ASN A 97 23.53 0.91 -5.87
N TYR A 98 23.17 1.94 -6.65
CA TYR A 98 21.93 2.65 -6.39
C TYR A 98 20.74 1.77 -6.78
N THR A 99 19.61 1.97 -6.10
CA THR A 99 18.29 1.35 -6.32
C THR A 99 17.98 1.04 -7.79
N PRO A 100 17.09 0.06 -8.11
CA PRO A 100 16.68 -0.21 -9.48
C PRO A 100 16.35 1.09 -10.21
N SER A 101 16.73 1.18 -11.49
CA SER A 101 16.50 2.40 -12.26
C SER A 101 15.02 2.81 -12.20
N ASP A 102 14.71 4.11 -12.33
CA ASP A 102 13.32 4.59 -12.29
C ASP A 102 12.41 3.85 -13.28
N GLN A 103 12.96 3.38 -14.42
CA GLN A 103 12.27 2.56 -15.40
C GLN A 103 12.00 1.13 -14.89
N GLU A 104 12.98 0.47 -14.27
CA GLU A 104 12.79 -0.86 -13.66
C GLU A 104 11.81 -0.79 -12.48
N MET A 105 11.90 0.27 -11.68
CA MET A 105 10.91 0.56 -10.64
C MET A 105 9.52 0.76 -11.26
N GLU A 106 9.36 1.58 -12.30
CA GLU A 106 8.08 1.74 -12.98
C GLU A 106 7.50 0.43 -13.54
N LEU A 107 8.35 -0.42 -14.12
CA LEU A 107 7.96 -1.74 -14.65
C LEU A 107 7.51 -2.68 -13.53
N MET A 108 8.23 -2.71 -12.41
CA MET A 108 7.83 -3.47 -11.22
C MET A 108 6.52 -2.94 -10.61
N LEU A 109 6.39 -1.62 -10.47
CA LEU A 109 5.19 -0.96 -9.95
C LEU A 109 3.94 -1.23 -10.82
N LYS A 110 4.11 -1.30 -12.14
CA LYS A 110 3.03 -1.58 -13.10
C LYS A 110 2.68 -3.06 -13.20
N GLY A 111 3.65 -3.95 -13.00
CA GLY A 111 3.44 -5.41 -13.02
C GLY A 111 2.77 -5.93 -11.75
N LEU A 112 2.90 -5.22 -10.63
CA LEU A 112 2.20 -5.55 -9.39
C LEU A 112 0.81 -4.95 -9.36
N THR A 113 -0.16 -5.78 -9.70
CA THR A 113 -1.56 -5.51 -9.45
C THR A 113 -2.05 -6.32 -8.26
N GLY A 114 -2.65 -5.65 -7.28
CA GLY A 114 -3.36 -6.31 -6.20
C GLY A 114 -4.86 -6.35 -6.49
N GLU A 115 -5.51 -7.45 -6.12
CA GLU A 115 -6.97 -7.44 -5.94
C GLU A 115 -7.28 -6.84 -4.57
N PHE A 116 -8.03 -5.75 -4.59
CA PHE A 116 -8.49 -5.05 -3.41
C PHE A 116 -10.01 -5.19 -3.29
N VAL A 117 -10.49 -5.38 -2.07
CA VAL A 117 -11.94 -5.39 -1.82
C VAL A 117 -12.34 -4.01 -1.35
N ALA A 118 -13.07 -3.27 -2.19
CA ALA A 118 -13.65 -1.99 -1.85
C ALA A 118 -15.04 -2.19 -1.24
N GLN A 119 -15.32 -1.48 -0.15
CA GLN A 119 -16.59 -1.46 0.55
C GLN A 119 -17.12 -0.03 0.57
N SER A 120 -18.31 0.18 0.03
CA SER A 120 -18.89 1.51 -0.16
C SER A 120 -19.22 2.19 1.18
N GLY A 121 -19.20 3.52 1.21
CA GLY A 121 -19.78 4.30 2.29
C GLY A 121 -21.27 4.00 2.42
N LYS A 122 -21.79 4.00 3.65
CA LYS A 122 -23.24 3.99 3.88
C LYS A 122 -23.78 5.33 3.40
N ALA A 123 -24.84 5.30 2.58
CA ALA A 123 -25.59 6.52 2.30
C ALA A 123 -26.09 7.06 3.64
N ASN A 124 -25.74 8.30 3.97
CA ASN A 124 -26.32 8.96 5.14
C ASN A 124 -27.85 8.97 4.92
N LEU A 125 -28.60 8.22 5.73
CA LEU A 125 -30.03 8.41 5.91
C LEU A 125 -30.26 9.68 6.73
#